data_AF-A0A7W0SBG1-F1
#
_entry.id   AF-A0A7W0SBG1-F1
#
_cell.length_a   1.000
_cell.length_b   1.000
_cell.length_c   1.000
_cell.angle_alpha   90.00
_cell.angle_beta   90.00
_cell.angle_gamma   90.00
#
_symmetry.space_group_name_H-M   'P 1'
#
loop_
_entity.id
_entity.type
_entity.pdbx_description
1 polymer ?
#
loop_
_entity_poly.entity_id
_entity_poly.type
_entity_poly.pdbx_seq_one_letter_code
_entity_poly.pdbx_strand_id
1 'polypeptide(L)'
;MIKRIGVAVGACGLVGALALGASATGMFDFGLFVQHQLARRSSSVFGVSGTLKHSSQASISEQEAQSDPARLAEVADSLQIDVVTAGRAGASIDMMALWPNDRNPRWLLACNEEDPTQPGVQRINISTGAVATIVTGTDSCDGVRRTPWHTFMFSEEAGRGPEGGRVYELIDPLHTTDVTLNRDTGQFSGGQGAENLVVRPALGRLSYEGFALYRNGVMYYGDEKRPFEGEQGGSYFKFVPSSPYSPSDGPISSLDESPWTEGSVYGLRLGIYEEPDYGQGTQQGFGEWIPVCDGEGCADADLTTLAVEQSATGYYRPEDIDIDRAAEHDGRVRFCGNDTGNEDGDQYYGETICITDGTLGQATANEAIPEAQLLVVGNPELAMPDNIAYQPHRGN
;
A
#
# COMPACT_ATOMS: atom_id res chain seq x y z
N MET A 1 49.51 11.17 43.63
CA MET A 1 50.41 12.02 42.82
C MET A 1 49.85 12.04 41.39
N ILE A 2 49.34 13.20 40.96
CA ILE A 2 49.10 13.69 39.58
C ILE A 2 47.94 13.09 38.72
N LYS A 3 46.84 13.86 38.74
CA LYS A 3 45.94 14.34 37.65
C LYS A 3 45.25 13.35 36.69
N ARG A 4 43.92 13.29 36.81
CA ARG A 4 43.00 13.94 35.84
C ARG A 4 41.83 14.60 36.59
N ILE A 5 41.64 15.89 36.29
CA ILE A 5 40.58 16.80 36.76
C ILE A 5 39.79 17.21 35.49
N GLY A 6 38.47 17.36 35.64
CA GLY A 6 37.54 17.95 34.65
C GLY A 6 36.75 16.88 33.90
N VAL A 7 35.42 16.87 33.83
CA VAL A 7 34.42 17.94 33.93
C VAL A 7 33.12 17.29 34.41
N ALA A 8 32.59 17.71 35.56
CA ALA A 8 31.25 17.32 36.04
C ALA A 8 30.62 18.53 36.74
N VAL A 9 30.37 19.60 35.98
CA VAL A 9 29.54 20.73 36.40
C VAL A 9 28.80 21.18 35.15
N GLY A 10 27.48 20.94 35.10
CA GLY A 10 26.63 21.48 34.02
C GLY A 10 25.45 20.62 33.61
N ALA A 11 24.69 20.03 34.54
CA ALA A 11 23.41 19.41 34.19
C ALA A 11 22.28 19.57 35.24
N CYS A 12 22.57 20.09 36.44
CA CYS A 12 21.52 20.35 37.44
C CYS A 12 21.07 21.83 37.50
N GLY A 13 21.58 22.70 36.63
CA GLY A 13 21.26 24.13 36.61
C GLY A 13 20.11 24.53 35.66
N LEU A 14 19.57 23.62 34.85
CA LEU A 14 18.57 23.94 33.81
C LEU A 14 17.13 23.57 34.15
N VAL A 15 16.89 22.84 35.25
CA VAL A 15 15.52 22.49 35.69
C VAL A 15 14.99 23.49 36.74
N GLY A 16 15.88 24.21 37.45
CA GLY A 16 15.50 25.19 38.48
C GLY A 16 15.19 26.61 37.97
N ALA A 17 15.46 26.92 36.70
CA ALA A 17 15.25 28.26 36.13
C ALA A 17 13.98 28.38 35.25
N LEU A 18 13.13 27.36 35.22
CA LEU A 18 11.84 27.38 34.51
C LEU A 18 10.64 27.76 35.41
N ALA A 19 10.85 27.94 36.72
CA ALA A 19 9.76 28.25 37.66
C ALA A 19 9.69 29.72 38.12
N LEU A 20 10.63 30.60 37.70
CA LEU A 20 10.65 32.03 38.07
C LEU A 20 10.90 32.89 36.83
N GLY A 21 9.99 32.79 35.87
CA GLY A 21 9.95 33.61 34.66
C GLY A 21 8.56 33.67 34.02
N ALA A 22 7.50 33.37 34.77
CA ALA A 22 6.12 33.38 34.30
C ALA A 22 5.53 34.81 34.22
N SER A 23 6.31 35.78 33.75
CA SER A 23 5.87 37.19 33.70
C SER A 23 6.52 37.99 32.56
N ALA A 24 6.85 37.37 31.42
CA ALA A 24 7.18 38.10 30.18
C ALA A 24 7.20 37.22 28.90
N THR A 25 6.56 36.06 28.86
CA THR A 25 6.46 35.29 27.61
C THR A 25 5.19 35.71 26.90
N GLY A 26 5.31 36.56 25.87
CA GLY A 26 4.25 36.71 24.88
C GLY A 26 3.79 35.32 24.45
N MET A 27 2.47 35.11 24.41
CA MET A 27 1.87 33.81 24.08
C MET A 27 2.55 33.22 22.85
N PHE A 28 3.37 32.19 23.03
CA PHE A 28 3.88 31.41 21.93
C PHE A 28 2.69 30.63 21.36
N ASP A 29 2.15 31.13 20.26
CA ASP A 29 1.12 30.44 19.52
C ASP A 29 1.78 29.35 18.68
N PHE A 30 1.76 28.11 19.20
CA PHE A 30 2.30 26.95 18.51
C PHE A 30 1.62 26.72 17.15
N GLY A 31 0.31 26.99 17.05
CA GLY A 31 -0.44 26.85 15.80
C GLY A 31 0.06 27.83 14.74
N LEU A 32 0.22 29.11 15.11
CA LEU A 32 0.80 30.12 14.22
C LEU A 32 2.25 29.81 13.85
N PHE A 33 3.03 29.28 14.79
CA PHE A 33 4.40 28.82 14.51
C PHE A 33 4.40 27.69 13.47
N VAL A 34 3.57 26.65 13.65
CA VAL A 34 3.45 25.54 12.70
C VAL A 34 2.98 26.06 11.33
N GLN A 35 1.94 26.90 11.30
CA GLN A 35 1.45 27.52 10.07
C GLN A 35 2.55 28.32 9.35
N HIS A 36 3.34 29.11 10.06
CA HIS A 36 4.47 29.83 9.50
C HIS A 36 5.58 28.89 9.00
N GLN A 37 5.87 27.79 9.70
CA GLN A 37 6.85 26.81 9.23
C GLN A 37 6.35 26.11 7.97
N LEU A 38 5.08 25.68 7.92
CA LEU A 38 4.46 25.10 6.75
C LEU A 38 4.52 26.07 5.57
N ALA A 39 4.06 27.31 5.73
CA ALA A 39 4.10 28.32 4.66
C ALA A 39 5.52 28.60 4.15
N ARG A 40 6.54 28.54 5.01
CA ARG A 40 7.95 28.79 4.62
C ARG A 40 8.65 27.59 4.04
N ARG A 41 8.26 26.37 4.42
CA ARG A 41 8.99 25.14 4.09
C ARG A 41 8.23 24.20 3.17
N SER A 42 6.94 24.42 2.90
CA SER A 42 6.10 23.50 2.14
C SER A 42 6.70 23.11 0.80
N SER A 43 7.32 24.05 0.07
CA SER A 43 7.97 23.72 -1.21
C SER A 43 9.15 22.76 -1.03
N SER A 44 10.03 23.03 -0.06
CA SER A 44 11.18 22.16 0.23
C SER A 44 10.76 20.80 0.81
N VAL A 45 9.63 20.76 1.50
CA VAL A 45 9.13 19.57 2.16
C VAL A 45 8.20 18.83 1.18
N PHE A 46 7.04 19.34 0.87
CA PHE A 46 6.01 18.64 0.08
C PHE A 46 6.13 18.85 -1.43
N GLY A 47 7.04 19.70 -1.92
CA GLY A 47 7.12 20.06 -3.34
C GLY A 47 6.05 21.06 -3.80
N VAL A 48 5.19 21.53 -2.88
CA VAL A 48 4.05 22.43 -3.17
C VAL A 48 4.22 23.74 -2.39
N SER A 49 3.92 24.88 -3.02
CA SER A 49 3.91 26.20 -2.36
C SER A 49 2.49 26.69 -2.15
N GLY A 50 2.13 27.01 -0.91
CA GLY A 50 0.78 27.40 -0.55
C GLY A 50 -0.17 26.21 -0.38
N THR A 51 -1.43 26.52 -0.06
CA THR A 51 -2.51 25.54 0.10
C THR A 51 -3.67 25.94 -0.80
N LEU A 52 -4.56 24.99 -1.09
CA LEU A 52 -5.91 25.34 -1.48
C LEU A 52 -6.58 26.10 -0.32
N LYS A 53 -7.40 27.10 -0.64
CA LYS A 53 -8.19 27.82 0.38
C LYS A 53 -9.35 26.97 0.88
N HIS A 54 -9.90 26.16 -0.01
CA HIS A 54 -11.01 25.24 0.21
C HIS A 54 -10.76 23.99 -0.65
N SER A 55 -11.16 22.83 -0.18
CA SER A 55 -11.26 21.64 -1.03
C SER A 55 -12.36 21.83 -2.08
N SER A 56 -12.24 21.17 -3.22
CA SER A 56 -13.36 21.08 -4.17
C SER A 56 -14.57 20.43 -3.49
N GLN A 57 -15.76 20.97 -3.76
CA GLN A 57 -17.03 20.46 -3.21
C GLN A 57 -18.01 20.03 -4.31
N ALA A 58 -17.59 20.06 -5.58
CA ALA A 58 -18.44 19.75 -6.71
C ALA A 58 -17.68 18.98 -7.78
N SER A 59 -18.29 17.90 -8.26
CA SER A 59 -17.83 17.20 -9.46
C SER A 59 -18.16 18.02 -10.70
N ILE A 60 -17.25 18.05 -11.67
CA ILE A 60 -17.53 18.58 -13.00
C ILE A 60 -18.39 17.59 -13.79
N SER A 61 -19.05 18.07 -14.84
CA SER A 61 -19.80 17.17 -15.74
C SER A 61 -18.86 16.27 -16.55
N GLU A 62 -19.35 15.11 -16.97
CA GLU A 62 -18.63 14.21 -17.88
C GLU A 62 -18.17 14.95 -19.15
N GLN A 63 -19.03 15.80 -19.72
CA GLN A 63 -18.70 16.59 -20.91
C GLN A 63 -17.53 17.55 -20.65
N GLU A 64 -17.50 18.21 -19.49
CA GLU A 64 -16.38 19.08 -19.11
C GLU A 64 -15.09 18.27 -18.94
N ALA A 65 -15.15 17.13 -18.24
CA ALA A 65 -14.03 16.23 -18.03
C ALA A 65 -13.45 15.71 -19.37
N GLN A 66 -14.31 15.34 -20.31
CA GLN A 66 -13.88 14.88 -21.64
C GLN A 66 -13.26 16.01 -22.48
N SER A 67 -13.74 17.25 -22.32
CA SER A 67 -13.22 18.40 -23.06
C SER A 67 -11.88 18.92 -22.53
N ASP A 68 -11.67 18.82 -21.21
CA ASP A 68 -10.47 19.24 -20.51
C ASP A 68 -10.26 18.37 -19.25
N PRO A 69 -9.61 17.20 -19.40
CA PRO A 69 -9.41 16.27 -18.28
C PRO A 69 -8.59 16.86 -17.13
N ALA A 70 -7.81 17.92 -17.36
CA ALA A 70 -7.07 18.59 -16.30
C ALA A 70 -8.00 19.23 -15.25
N ARG A 71 -9.27 19.50 -15.60
CA ARG A 71 -10.27 20.04 -14.67
C ARG A 71 -10.82 19.03 -13.66
N LEU A 72 -10.47 17.74 -13.79
CA LEU A 72 -10.81 16.72 -12.80
C LEU A 72 -10.07 16.93 -11.47
N ALA A 73 -8.93 17.63 -11.48
CA ALA A 73 -8.14 17.91 -10.29
C ALA A 73 -8.10 19.42 -9.99
N GLU A 74 -8.45 19.79 -8.76
CA GLU A 74 -8.15 21.12 -8.22
C GLU A 74 -6.82 21.05 -7.47
N VAL A 75 -5.81 21.81 -7.93
CA VAL A 75 -4.45 21.80 -7.36
C VAL A 75 -4.03 23.20 -6.92
N ALA A 76 -3.10 23.28 -5.97
CA ALA A 76 -2.53 24.57 -5.55
C ALA A 76 -1.85 25.29 -6.72
N ASP A 77 -1.89 26.64 -6.74
CA ASP A 77 -1.35 27.48 -7.83
C ASP A 77 0.12 27.21 -8.20
N SER A 78 0.89 26.60 -7.30
CA SER A 78 2.29 26.23 -7.55
C SER A 78 2.46 24.97 -8.40
N LEU A 79 1.39 24.20 -8.60
CA LEU A 79 1.38 22.95 -9.36
C LEU A 79 0.88 23.18 -10.78
N GLN A 80 1.37 22.34 -11.68
CA GLN A 80 0.91 22.25 -13.06
C GLN A 80 0.37 20.85 -13.29
N ILE A 81 -0.73 20.76 -14.04
CA ILE A 81 -1.36 19.49 -14.39
C ILE A 81 -1.04 19.19 -15.85
N ASP A 82 -0.45 18.03 -16.10
CA ASP A 82 -0.25 17.48 -17.43
C ASP A 82 -1.09 16.20 -17.56
N VAL A 83 -1.91 16.12 -18.61
CA VAL A 83 -2.73 14.94 -18.91
C VAL A 83 -1.89 13.96 -19.73
N VAL A 84 -1.58 12.79 -19.15
CA VAL A 84 -0.79 11.76 -19.83
C VAL A 84 -1.58 11.06 -20.93
N THR A 85 -2.82 10.67 -20.64
CA THR A 85 -3.72 10.00 -21.59
C THR A 85 -5.17 10.37 -21.29
N ALA A 86 -6.02 10.40 -22.32
CA ALA A 86 -7.45 10.62 -22.20
C ALA A 86 -8.18 9.93 -23.36
N GLY A 87 -9.26 9.20 -23.05
CA GLY A 87 -10.10 8.51 -24.03
C GLY A 87 -9.42 7.37 -24.80
N ARG A 88 -8.32 6.82 -24.26
CA ARG A 88 -7.54 5.73 -24.89
C ARG A 88 -7.28 4.55 -23.96
N ALA A 89 -7.14 4.82 -22.66
CA ALA A 89 -7.02 3.79 -21.65
C ALA A 89 -8.40 3.20 -21.31
N GLY A 90 -8.43 2.14 -20.51
CA GLY A 90 -9.64 1.57 -19.92
C GLY A 90 -10.45 2.64 -19.19
N ALA A 91 -11.75 2.39 -18.99
CA ALA A 91 -12.63 3.39 -18.40
C ALA A 91 -12.46 3.47 -16.87
N SER A 92 -12.05 2.38 -16.23
CA SER A 92 -11.81 2.27 -14.78
C SER A 92 -10.34 2.00 -14.50
N ILE A 93 -9.46 2.91 -14.96
CA ILE A 93 -8.04 2.80 -14.63
C ILE A 93 -7.86 3.09 -13.16
N ASP A 94 -7.31 2.11 -12.46
CA ASP A 94 -6.88 2.26 -11.08
C ASP A 94 -5.36 2.12 -10.98
N MET A 95 -4.90 1.41 -9.94
CA MET A 95 -3.55 1.40 -9.45
C MET A 95 -2.51 1.29 -10.56
N MET A 96 -1.47 2.13 -10.44
CA MET A 96 -0.44 2.28 -11.47
C MET A 96 0.97 2.28 -10.93
N ALA A 97 1.88 1.66 -11.69
CA ALA A 97 3.31 1.66 -11.40
C ALA A 97 4.10 2.35 -12.52
N LEU A 98 5.10 3.14 -12.09
CA LEU A 98 6.08 3.75 -12.98
C LEU A 98 7.11 2.72 -13.46
N TRP A 99 7.35 2.67 -14.77
CA TRP A 99 8.28 1.71 -15.38
C TRP A 99 9.35 2.37 -16.27
N PRO A 100 10.62 1.92 -16.22
CA PRO A 100 11.16 0.83 -15.39
C PRO A 100 11.53 1.25 -13.96
N ASN A 101 11.44 2.54 -13.64
CA ASN A 101 11.73 3.08 -12.30
C ASN A 101 11.12 4.47 -12.11
N ASP A 102 11.12 4.91 -10.86
CA ASP A 102 10.46 6.16 -10.43
C ASP A 102 11.28 7.42 -10.75
N ARG A 103 12.54 7.29 -11.15
CA ARG A 103 13.43 8.44 -11.45
C ARG A 103 13.34 8.90 -12.89
N ASN A 104 13.23 7.96 -13.83
CA ASN A 104 13.09 8.25 -15.26
C ASN A 104 12.10 7.28 -15.89
N PRO A 105 10.81 7.37 -15.49
CA PRO A 105 9.78 6.51 -16.03
C PRO A 105 9.50 6.88 -17.49
N ARG A 106 9.24 5.86 -18.31
CA ARG A 106 8.81 6.02 -19.71
C ARG A 106 7.39 5.50 -19.93
N TRP A 107 6.92 4.67 -19.00
CA TRP A 107 5.63 4.01 -19.08
C TRP A 107 4.94 4.04 -17.73
N LEU A 108 3.61 4.12 -17.76
CA LEU A 108 2.74 3.68 -16.69
C LEU A 108 2.26 2.27 -17.04
N LEU A 109 2.32 1.36 -16.08
CA LEU A 109 1.65 0.08 -16.12
C LEU A 109 0.48 0.19 -15.17
N ALA A 110 -0.74 0.08 -15.68
CA ALA A 110 -1.96 0.38 -14.95
C ALA A 110 -2.94 -0.78 -15.04
N CYS A 111 -3.59 -1.08 -13.93
CA CYS A 111 -4.75 -1.95 -13.90
C CYS A 111 -6.01 -1.22 -14.35
N ASN A 112 -6.98 -1.99 -14.84
CA ASN A 112 -8.31 -1.54 -15.18
C ASN A 112 -9.32 -2.49 -14.52
N GLU A 113 -10.18 -1.94 -13.67
CA GLU A 113 -11.07 -2.70 -12.79
C GLU A 113 -12.34 -3.22 -13.49
N GLU A 114 -12.43 -3.03 -14.80
CA GLU A 114 -13.59 -3.51 -15.56
C GLU A 114 -13.62 -5.06 -15.63
N ASP A 115 -14.73 -5.58 -16.16
CA ASP A 115 -14.97 -7.02 -16.26
C ASP A 115 -13.95 -7.73 -17.19
N PRO A 116 -13.86 -9.08 -17.14
CA PRO A 116 -12.88 -9.87 -17.90
C PRO A 116 -12.87 -9.68 -19.43
N THR A 117 -13.90 -9.06 -20.01
CA THR A 117 -13.95 -8.76 -21.45
C THR A 117 -13.19 -7.48 -21.83
N GLN A 118 -12.84 -6.65 -20.86
CA GLN A 118 -12.10 -5.42 -21.05
C GLN A 118 -10.57 -5.63 -20.88
N PRO A 119 -9.74 -4.65 -21.26
CA PRO A 119 -8.33 -4.64 -20.87
C PRO A 119 -8.21 -4.78 -19.35
N GLY A 120 -7.34 -5.67 -18.89
CA GLY A 120 -7.00 -5.84 -17.48
C GLY A 120 -5.80 -5.01 -17.09
N VAL A 121 -4.65 -5.24 -17.74
CA VAL A 121 -3.45 -4.41 -17.58
C VAL A 121 -3.13 -3.69 -18.88
N GLN A 122 -2.82 -2.40 -18.77
CA GLN A 122 -2.41 -1.56 -19.89
C GLN A 122 -1.04 -0.92 -19.67
N ARG A 123 -0.30 -0.78 -20.76
CA ARG A 123 0.96 -0.04 -20.84
C ARG A 123 0.72 1.30 -21.54
N ILE A 124 0.96 2.40 -20.83
CA ILE A 124 0.72 3.76 -21.30
C ILE A 124 2.06 4.49 -21.45
N ASN A 125 2.38 5.01 -22.62
CA ASN A 125 3.57 5.81 -22.84
C ASN A 125 3.42 7.20 -22.23
N ILE A 126 4.26 7.57 -21.27
CA ILE A 126 4.13 8.86 -20.56
C ILE A 126 4.28 10.05 -21.51
N SER A 127 5.15 9.95 -22.52
CA SER A 127 5.44 11.07 -23.41
C SER A 127 4.43 11.26 -24.54
N THR A 128 3.69 10.21 -24.92
CA THR A 128 2.79 10.25 -26.10
C THR A 128 1.33 9.94 -25.76
N GLY A 129 1.04 9.44 -24.56
CA GLY A 129 -0.28 8.93 -24.18
C GLY A 129 -0.74 7.74 -25.03
N ALA A 130 0.19 7.02 -25.68
CA ALA A 130 -0.14 5.83 -26.44
C ALA A 130 -0.38 4.66 -25.49
N VAL A 131 -1.45 3.89 -25.72
CA VAL A 131 -1.87 2.77 -24.87
C VAL A 131 -1.74 1.46 -25.63
N ALA A 132 -1.28 0.41 -24.97
CA ALA A 132 -1.35 -0.97 -25.44
C ALA A 132 -1.85 -1.88 -24.32
N THR A 133 -2.75 -2.82 -24.64
CA THR A 133 -3.22 -3.82 -23.69
C THR A 133 -2.14 -4.90 -23.52
N ILE A 134 -1.75 -5.17 -22.27
CA ILE A 134 -0.85 -6.28 -21.94
C ILE A 134 -1.66 -7.56 -21.79
N VAL A 135 -2.69 -7.52 -20.94
CA VAL A 135 -3.53 -8.69 -20.64
C VAL A 135 -5.00 -8.30 -20.57
N THR A 136 -5.87 -9.20 -21.04
CA THR A 136 -7.32 -9.23 -20.81
C THR A 136 -7.69 -10.47 -19.98
N GLY A 137 -8.89 -10.48 -19.40
CA GLY A 137 -9.40 -11.65 -18.68
C GLY A 137 -9.23 -11.59 -17.16
N THR A 138 -8.74 -10.49 -16.60
CA THR A 138 -8.80 -10.22 -15.15
C THR A 138 -10.19 -9.71 -14.77
N ASP A 139 -10.62 -9.92 -13.55
CA ASP A 139 -11.86 -9.38 -12.97
C ASP A 139 -11.50 -8.39 -11.86
N SER A 140 -11.88 -7.13 -11.99
CA SER A 140 -11.47 -6.06 -11.07
C SER A 140 -9.96 -6.00 -10.89
N CYS A 141 -9.19 -5.77 -11.98
CA CYS A 141 -7.73 -5.61 -11.85
C CYS A 141 -7.45 -4.40 -10.98
N ASP A 142 -6.65 -4.57 -9.94
CA ASP A 142 -6.25 -3.46 -9.09
C ASP A 142 -4.79 -3.58 -8.63
N GLY A 143 -4.52 -4.00 -7.39
CA GLY A 143 -3.21 -3.88 -6.75
C GLY A 143 -1.96 -4.11 -7.61
N VAL A 144 -1.20 -3.04 -7.89
CA VAL A 144 0.03 -3.11 -8.70
C VAL A 144 1.31 -2.79 -7.94
N ARG A 145 2.40 -3.50 -8.22
CA ARG A 145 3.75 -3.14 -7.75
C ARG A 145 4.84 -3.45 -8.76
N ARG A 146 5.86 -2.59 -8.80
CA ARG A 146 7.16 -2.96 -9.39
C ARG A 146 7.99 -3.68 -8.34
N THR A 147 8.56 -4.83 -8.69
CA THR A 147 9.34 -5.62 -7.75
C THR A 147 10.81 -5.20 -7.73
N PRO A 148 11.52 -5.44 -6.61
CA PRO A 148 12.97 -5.25 -6.50
C PRO A 148 13.80 -6.09 -7.49
N TRP A 149 13.26 -7.22 -7.95
CA TRP A 149 13.85 -8.11 -8.95
C TRP A 149 13.37 -7.81 -10.38
N HIS A 150 12.81 -6.61 -10.58
CA HIS A 150 12.48 -6.03 -11.89
C HIS A 150 11.42 -6.79 -12.68
N THR A 151 10.35 -7.17 -11.99
CA THR A 151 9.09 -7.63 -12.56
C THR A 151 7.95 -6.68 -12.18
N PHE A 152 6.78 -6.90 -12.76
CA PHE A 152 5.55 -6.19 -12.48
C PHE A 152 4.54 -7.16 -11.87
N MET A 153 3.95 -6.78 -10.75
CA MET A 153 2.91 -7.49 -10.03
C MET A 153 1.58 -6.78 -10.27
N PHE A 154 0.52 -7.55 -10.43
CA PHE A 154 -0.87 -7.07 -10.43
C PHE A 154 -1.79 -8.11 -9.79
N SER A 155 -2.98 -7.71 -9.34
CA SER A 155 -3.96 -8.59 -8.70
C SER A 155 -5.40 -8.31 -9.12
N GLU A 156 -6.32 -9.14 -8.64
CA GLU A 156 -7.78 -8.98 -8.78
C GLU A 156 -8.44 -8.70 -7.42
N GLU A 157 -9.34 -7.73 -7.40
CA GLU A 157 -10.31 -7.47 -6.32
C GLU A 157 -11.60 -8.28 -6.57
N ALA A 158 -11.45 -9.61 -6.64
CA ALA A 158 -12.53 -10.50 -7.10
C ALA A 158 -13.06 -11.47 -6.02
N GLY A 159 -13.11 -11.02 -4.76
CA GLY A 159 -13.75 -11.75 -3.67
C GLY A 159 -13.00 -12.99 -3.17
N ARG A 160 -13.72 -13.89 -2.50
CA ARG A 160 -13.18 -15.05 -1.75
C ARG A 160 -13.41 -16.40 -2.43
N GLY A 161 -12.72 -17.43 -1.94
CA GLY A 161 -12.95 -18.81 -2.34
C GLY A 161 -12.30 -19.22 -3.68
N PRO A 162 -12.77 -20.33 -4.30
CA PRO A 162 -12.20 -20.86 -5.54
C PRO A 162 -12.34 -19.96 -6.77
N GLU A 163 -13.16 -18.91 -6.69
CA GLU A 163 -13.32 -17.88 -7.73
C GLU A 163 -12.70 -16.54 -7.31
N GLY A 164 -12.12 -16.49 -6.11
CA GLY A 164 -11.51 -15.30 -5.55
C GLY A 164 -10.32 -14.77 -6.35
N GLY A 165 -9.99 -13.51 -6.09
CA GLY A 165 -8.90 -12.81 -6.77
C GLY A 165 -7.56 -13.51 -6.60
N ARG A 166 -6.66 -13.28 -7.56
CA ARG A 166 -5.30 -13.84 -7.57
C ARG A 166 -4.28 -12.75 -7.77
N VAL A 167 -3.04 -13.07 -7.40
CA VAL A 167 -1.86 -12.29 -7.76
C VAL A 167 -1.16 -12.90 -8.97
N TYR A 168 -0.68 -12.03 -9.86
CA TYR A 168 0.07 -12.39 -11.05
C TYR A 168 1.41 -11.64 -11.09
N GLU A 169 2.36 -12.22 -11.82
CA GLU A 169 3.67 -11.60 -12.04
C GLU A 169 4.06 -11.62 -13.53
N LEU A 170 4.62 -10.50 -13.98
CA LEU A 170 5.02 -10.19 -15.35
C LEU A 170 6.50 -9.79 -15.41
N ILE A 171 7.35 -10.57 -16.09
CA ILE A 171 8.80 -10.34 -16.14
C ILE A 171 9.25 -9.35 -17.23
N ASP A 172 8.54 -9.28 -18.36
CA ASP A 172 8.89 -8.40 -19.48
C ASP A 172 7.67 -7.61 -19.98
N PRO A 173 7.26 -6.56 -19.26
CA PRO A 173 6.07 -5.79 -19.60
C PRO A 173 6.20 -4.99 -20.89
N LEU A 174 7.38 -4.90 -21.53
CA LEU A 174 7.56 -4.16 -22.79
C LEU A 174 7.42 -5.05 -24.03
N HIS A 175 7.64 -6.37 -23.89
CA HIS A 175 7.48 -7.33 -24.99
C HIS A 175 6.30 -8.29 -24.80
N THR A 176 5.41 -8.00 -23.85
CA THR A 176 4.11 -8.66 -23.69
C THR A 176 2.99 -7.74 -24.18
N THR A 177 2.08 -8.27 -25.01
CA THR A 177 0.91 -7.54 -25.54
C THR A 177 -0.20 -8.50 -25.94
N ASP A 178 -1.45 -8.08 -25.76
CA ASP A 178 -2.66 -8.78 -26.18
C ASP A 178 -2.76 -10.25 -25.70
N VAL A 179 -2.23 -10.54 -24.50
CA VAL A 179 -2.35 -11.85 -23.85
C VAL A 179 -3.73 -11.97 -23.19
N THR A 180 -4.26 -13.18 -23.11
CA THR A 180 -5.51 -13.48 -22.41
C THR A 180 -5.27 -14.43 -21.25
N LEU A 181 -5.75 -14.05 -20.08
CA LEU A 181 -5.85 -14.90 -18.90
C LEU A 181 -7.13 -15.75 -18.98
N ASN A 182 -7.00 -17.05 -18.74
CA ASN A 182 -8.12 -17.91 -18.36
C ASN A 182 -8.19 -17.96 -16.82
N ARG A 183 -9.18 -17.29 -16.21
CA ARG A 183 -9.32 -17.23 -14.75
C ARG A 183 -9.56 -18.59 -14.11
N ASP A 184 -10.26 -19.51 -14.76
CA ASP A 184 -10.53 -20.83 -14.18
C ASP A 184 -9.25 -21.63 -14.01
N THR A 185 -8.35 -21.57 -15.00
CA THR A 185 -7.13 -22.39 -15.05
C THR A 185 -5.87 -21.66 -14.61
N GLY A 186 -5.91 -20.32 -14.53
CA GLY A 186 -4.73 -19.49 -14.30
C GLY A 186 -3.76 -19.45 -15.49
N GLN A 187 -4.18 -19.93 -16.67
CA GLN A 187 -3.30 -20.01 -17.84
C GLN A 187 -3.35 -18.74 -18.68
N PHE A 188 -2.18 -18.25 -19.07
CA PHE A 188 -2.02 -17.17 -20.03
C PHE A 188 -1.81 -17.74 -21.44
N SER A 189 -2.49 -17.17 -22.43
CA SER A 189 -2.39 -17.62 -23.83
C SER A 189 -2.72 -16.50 -24.81
N GLY A 190 -2.46 -16.74 -26.11
CA GLY A 190 -2.65 -15.72 -27.14
C GLY A 190 -1.60 -14.61 -27.06
N GLY A 191 -1.76 -13.58 -27.90
CA GLY A 191 -0.87 -12.42 -27.92
C GLY A 191 0.60 -12.75 -28.17
N GLN A 192 1.47 -11.85 -27.72
CA GLN A 192 2.91 -12.03 -27.66
C GLN A 192 3.36 -12.01 -26.20
N GLY A 193 4.29 -12.92 -25.83
CA GLY A 193 4.90 -12.93 -24.50
C GLY A 193 4.00 -13.47 -23.39
N ALA A 194 3.12 -14.43 -23.70
CA ALA A 194 2.27 -15.08 -22.69
C ALA A 194 3.10 -15.85 -21.65
N GLU A 195 4.26 -16.37 -22.05
CA GLU A 195 5.24 -17.02 -21.18
C GLU A 195 5.89 -16.06 -20.17
N ASN A 196 5.75 -14.75 -20.36
CA ASN A 196 6.26 -13.75 -19.43
C ASN A 196 5.31 -13.52 -18.24
N LEU A 197 4.18 -14.24 -18.16
CA LEU A 197 3.14 -14.10 -17.15
C LEU A 197 2.96 -15.42 -16.39
N VAL A 198 2.75 -15.32 -15.07
CA VAL A 198 2.41 -16.47 -14.22
C VAL A 198 1.49 -16.05 -13.08
N VAL A 199 0.67 -16.98 -12.59
CA VAL A 199 -0.07 -16.85 -11.33
C VAL A 199 0.89 -17.09 -10.16
N ARG A 200 0.69 -16.39 -9.04
CA ARG A 200 1.42 -16.61 -7.77
C ARG A 200 0.50 -17.24 -6.73
N PRO A 201 0.21 -18.55 -6.84
CA PRO A 201 -0.80 -19.20 -5.99
C PRO A 201 -0.39 -19.25 -4.51
N ALA A 202 0.91 -19.17 -4.19
CA ALA A 202 1.40 -19.17 -2.81
C ALA A 202 0.94 -17.95 -1.99
N LEU A 203 0.44 -16.90 -2.64
CA LEU A 203 -0.14 -15.72 -1.98
C LEU A 203 -1.60 -15.92 -1.57
N GLY A 204 -2.24 -17.03 -1.99
CA GLY A 204 -3.65 -17.32 -1.71
C GLY A 204 -4.63 -16.50 -2.56
N ARG A 205 -5.90 -16.47 -2.15
CA ARG A 205 -7.01 -15.79 -2.85
C ARG A 205 -7.83 -14.92 -1.91
N LEU A 206 -8.08 -13.69 -2.34
CA LEU A 206 -8.73 -12.59 -1.62
C LEU A 206 -9.29 -11.56 -2.62
N SER A 207 -10.04 -10.57 -2.12
CA SER A 207 -10.13 -9.26 -2.78
C SER A 207 -8.84 -8.48 -2.47
N TYR A 208 -7.96 -8.33 -3.45
CA TYR A 208 -6.68 -7.64 -3.28
C TYR A 208 -6.74 -6.18 -3.75
N GLU A 209 -6.40 -5.27 -2.85
CA GLU A 209 -6.27 -3.83 -3.11
C GLU A 209 -4.79 -3.41 -3.11
N GLY A 210 -4.21 -3.27 -1.92
CA GLY A 210 -2.83 -2.78 -1.76
C GLY A 210 -1.80 -3.82 -1.38
N PHE A 211 -0.54 -3.51 -1.70
CA PHE A 211 0.63 -4.31 -1.28
C PHE A 211 1.75 -3.46 -0.67
N ALA A 212 2.19 -3.84 0.54
CA ALA A 212 3.46 -3.42 1.10
C ALA A 212 4.57 -4.41 0.71
N LEU A 213 5.22 -4.18 -0.43
CA LEU A 213 6.31 -5.03 -0.92
C LEU A 213 7.70 -4.56 -0.45
N TYR A 214 8.37 -5.38 0.35
CA TYR A 214 9.74 -5.15 0.81
C TYR A 214 10.79 -5.74 -0.13
N ARG A 215 12.01 -5.18 -0.06
CA ARG A 215 13.13 -5.53 -0.93
C ARG A 215 13.54 -7.01 -1.01
N ASN A 216 13.12 -7.85 -0.07
CA ASN A 216 13.46 -9.28 -0.01
C ASN A 216 12.28 -10.20 -0.39
N GLY A 217 11.15 -9.63 -0.81
CA GLY A 217 9.96 -10.39 -1.20
C GLY A 217 8.96 -10.65 -0.08
N VAL A 218 9.27 -10.28 1.18
CA VAL A 218 8.23 -10.19 2.22
C VAL A 218 7.19 -9.17 1.80
N MET A 219 5.93 -9.53 1.96
CA MET A 219 4.81 -8.74 1.48
C MET A 219 3.71 -8.70 2.52
N TYR A 220 3.04 -7.56 2.65
CA TYR A 220 1.81 -7.43 3.43
C TYR A 220 0.69 -6.93 2.53
N TYR A 221 -0.53 -7.40 2.78
CA TYR A 221 -1.73 -7.09 1.98
C TYR A 221 -2.99 -7.24 2.83
N GLY A 222 -4.07 -6.61 2.40
CA GLY A 222 -5.40 -6.70 3.02
C GLY A 222 -6.32 -7.65 2.27
N ASP A 223 -7.45 -7.97 2.90
CA ASP A 223 -8.65 -8.52 2.25
C ASP A 223 -9.68 -7.40 2.20
N GLU A 224 -10.02 -6.91 1.01
CA GLU A 224 -10.99 -5.83 0.86
C GLU A 224 -12.42 -6.34 1.05
N LYS A 225 -12.77 -6.51 2.32
CA LYS A 225 -14.04 -7.10 2.74
C LYS A 225 -14.63 -6.31 3.89
N ARG A 226 -15.83 -5.77 3.69
CA ARG A 226 -16.61 -5.16 4.77
C ARG A 226 -17.28 -6.19 5.70
N PRO A 227 -17.46 -5.88 7.00
CA PRO A 227 -18.34 -6.65 7.87
C PRO A 227 -19.75 -6.73 7.31
N PHE A 228 -20.37 -7.91 7.38
CA PHE A 228 -21.73 -8.12 6.91
C PHE A 228 -22.41 -9.26 7.68
N GLU A 229 -23.66 -9.04 8.11
CA GLU A 229 -24.49 -10.06 8.80
C GLU A 229 -23.83 -10.76 10.01
N GLY A 230 -22.94 -10.04 10.71
CA GLY A 230 -22.22 -10.57 11.88
C GLY A 230 -20.90 -11.28 11.54
N GLU A 231 -20.58 -11.45 10.24
CA GLU A 231 -19.22 -11.76 9.83
C GLU A 231 -18.31 -10.55 10.06
N GLN A 232 -17.08 -10.82 10.51
CA GLN A 232 -16.03 -9.81 10.53
C GLN A 232 -15.64 -9.40 9.10
N GLY A 233 -15.13 -8.17 8.97
CA GLY A 233 -14.49 -7.71 7.75
C GLY A 233 -13.11 -8.37 7.53
N GLY A 234 -12.40 -7.86 6.54
CA GLY A 234 -11.12 -8.42 6.08
C GLY A 234 -9.99 -8.26 7.07
N SER A 235 -8.97 -9.10 6.94
CA SER A 235 -7.78 -9.10 7.80
C SER A 235 -6.56 -8.59 7.02
N TYR A 236 -5.53 -8.13 7.74
CA TYR A 236 -4.21 -7.95 7.16
C TYR A 236 -3.43 -9.26 7.19
N PHE A 237 -2.71 -9.52 6.11
CA PHE A 237 -1.88 -10.69 5.91
C PHE A 237 -0.41 -10.31 5.71
N LYS A 238 0.43 -11.29 5.95
CA LYS A 238 1.87 -11.25 5.71
C LYS A 238 2.28 -12.51 4.98
N PHE A 239 2.90 -12.36 3.82
CA PHE A 239 3.58 -13.44 3.11
C PHE A 239 5.08 -13.41 3.38
N VAL A 240 5.63 -14.57 3.72
CA VAL A 240 7.06 -14.78 3.89
C VAL A 240 7.54 -15.80 2.85
N PRO A 241 8.43 -15.40 1.91
CA PRO A 241 9.07 -16.32 0.97
C PRO A 241 9.83 -17.47 1.66
N SER A 242 9.75 -18.68 1.11
CA SER A 242 10.64 -19.79 1.55
C SER A 242 12.11 -19.48 1.22
N SER A 243 12.32 -18.77 0.12
CA SER A 243 13.62 -18.26 -0.34
C SER A 243 13.55 -16.75 -0.57
N PRO A 244 13.86 -15.92 0.45
CA PRO A 244 13.85 -14.47 0.31
C PRO A 244 14.84 -13.98 -0.76
N TYR A 245 14.41 -13.03 -1.57
CA TYR A 245 15.27 -12.42 -2.59
C TYR A 245 16.36 -11.57 -1.96
N SER A 246 17.58 -11.63 -2.50
CA SER A 246 18.65 -10.70 -2.13
C SER A 246 18.77 -9.59 -3.18
N PRO A 247 18.70 -8.30 -2.80
CA PRO A 247 18.92 -7.19 -3.73
C PRO A 247 20.27 -7.21 -4.46
N SER A 248 21.25 -7.97 -3.95
CA SER A 248 22.54 -8.18 -4.63
C SER A 248 22.44 -9.02 -5.90
N ASP A 249 21.38 -9.81 -6.05
CA ASP A 249 21.27 -10.83 -7.11
C ASP A 249 20.87 -10.20 -8.45
N GLY A 250 20.26 -9.01 -8.39
CA GLY A 250 19.83 -8.26 -9.57
C GLY A 250 18.56 -8.82 -10.20
N PRO A 251 18.13 -8.25 -11.35
CA PRO A 251 16.92 -8.70 -12.05
C PRO A 251 16.91 -10.21 -12.31
N ILE A 252 15.77 -10.84 -12.07
CA ILE A 252 15.59 -12.26 -12.42
C ILE A 252 15.51 -12.44 -13.93
N SER A 253 15.86 -13.65 -14.39
CA SER A 253 15.83 -14.04 -15.80
C SER A 253 14.70 -15.02 -16.14
N SER A 254 14.11 -15.63 -15.11
CA SER A 254 12.96 -16.54 -15.19
C SER A 254 12.00 -16.28 -14.04
N LEU A 255 10.70 -16.41 -14.28
CA LEU A 255 9.68 -16.29 -13.22
C LEU A 255 9.81 -17.35 -12.13
N ASP A 256 10.52 -18.45 -12.38
CA ASP A 256 10.80 -19.48 -11.36
C ASP A 256 11.85 -19.03 -10.32
N GLU A 257 12.56 -17.94 -10.59
CA GLU A 257 13.54 -17.34 -9.66
C GLU A 257 12.88 -16.35 -8.67
N SER A 258 11.59 -16.06 -8.85
CA SER A 258 10.85 -15.13 -7.99
C SER A 258 10.69 -15.69 -6.57
N PRO A 259 10.83 -14.85 -5.52
CA PRO A 259 10.59 -15.27 -4.13
C PRO A 259 9.13 -15.63 -3.85
N TRP A 260 8.20 -15.38 -4.77
CA TRP A 260 6.78 -15.70 -4.61
C TRP A 260 6.37 -17.04 -5.21
N THR A 261 7.35 -17.85 -5.63
CA THR A 261 7.09 -19.23 -6.06
C THR A 261 6.59 -20.11 -4.92
N GLU A 262 7.07 -19.87 -3.69
CA GLU A 262 6.70 -20.63 -2.49
C GLU A 262 6.91 -19.78 -1.22
N GLY A 263 6.08 -19.99 -0.21
CA GLY A 263 6.22 -19.33 1.09
C GLY A 263 5.16 -19.74 2.10
N SER A 264 4.91 -18.87 3.07
CA SER A 264 3.87 -19.04 4.09
C SER A 264 3.10 -17.74 4.28
N VAL A 265 1.80 -17.86 4.53
CA VAL A 265 0.92 -16.72 4.81
C VAL A 265 0.54 -16.73 6.28
N TYR A 266 0.60 -15.54 6.88
CA TYR A 266 0.22 -15.29 8.25
C TYR A 266 -0.87 -14.22 8.29
N GLY A 267 -1.81 -14.33 9.24
CA GLY A 267 -2.82 -13.32 9.52
C GLY A 267 -2.42 -12.47 10.73
N LEU A 268 -2.74 -11.19 10.72
CA LEU A 268 -2.52 -10.33 11.88
C LEU A 268 -3.55 -10.65 12.97
N ARG A 269 -3.09 -10.96 14.18
CA ARG A 269 -3.95 -11.06 15.37
C ARG A 269 -3.45 -10.11 16.44
N LEU A 270 -4.28 -9.16 16.83
CA LEU A 270 -3.99 -8.18 17.85
C LEU A 270 -4.62 -8.57 19.19
N GLY A 271 -3.94 -8.17 20.28
CA GLY A 271 -4.37 -8.44 21.66
C GLY A 271 -3.41 -9.35 22.42
N ILE A 272 -2.59 -8.75 23.29
CA ILE A 272 -1.63 -9.47 24.14
C ILE A 272 -1.86 -9.14 25.64
N TYR A 273 -2.78 -9.83 26.32
CA TYR A 273 -3.01 -9.63 27.76
C TYR A 273 -3.06 -10.94 28.55
N GLU A 274 -1.93 -11.37 29.15
CA GLU A 274 -1.73 -12.58 30.00
C GLU A 274 -2.11 -13.92 29.34
N GLU A 275 -3.25 -13.99 28.65
CA GLU A 275 -3.70 -14.90 27.60
C GLU A 275 -3.98 -14.07 26.32
N PRO A 276 -4.12 -14.65 25.12
CA PRO A 276 -4.50 -13.87 23.94
C PRO A 276 -5.87 -13.21 24.13
N ASP A 277 -5.94 -11.87 24.08
CA ASP A 277 -7.17 -11.07 24.25
C ASP A 277 -7.62 -10.50 22.90
N TYR A 278 -7.89 -11.41 21.96
CA TYR A 278 -8.29 -11.10 20.60
C TYR A 278 -9.82 -11.12 20.45
N GLY A 279 -10.34 -10.24 19.59
CA GLY A 279 -11.76 -10.16 19.29
C GLY A 279 -12.18 -8.78 18.80
N GLN A 280 -13.49 -8.59 18.69
CA GLN A 280 -14.04 -7.28 18.33
C GLN A 280 -13.61 -6.22 19.36
N GLY A 281 -13.12 -5.08 18.86
CA GLY A 281 -12.59 -4.00 19.68
C GLY A 281 -11.07 -4.03 19.88
N THR A 282 -10.38 -5.11 19.49
CA THR A 282 -8.92 -5.22 19.54
C THR A 282 -8.31 -5.04 18.15
N GLN A 283 -8.44 -3.84 17.58
CA GLN A 283 -7.95 -3.49 16.24
C GLN A 283 -6.65 -2.66 16.26
N GLN A 284 -6.11 -2.39 17.45
CA GLN A 284 -4.90 -1.59 17.65
C GLN A 284 -4.04 -2.18 18.77
N GLY A 285 -2.79 -1.73 18.83
CA GLY A 285 -1.80 -2.19 19.80
C GLY A 285 -0.98 -3.36 19.29
N PHE A 286 -0.39 -4.09 20.22
CA PHE A 286 0.51 -5.19 19.90
C PHE A 286 -0.23 -6.48 19.58
N GLY A 287 0.43 -7.34 18.79
CA GLY A 287 -0.12 -8.62 18.40
C GLY A 287 0.94 -9.62 17.96
N GLU A 288 0.52 -10.51 17.07
CA GLU A 288 1.33 -11.55 16.45
C GLU A 288 0.85 -11.83 15.02
N TRP A 289 1.75 -12.39 14.21
CA TRP A 289 1.44 -12.93 12.89
C TRP A 289 1.21 -14.44 13.01
N ILE A 290 -0.06 -14.86 13.02
CA ILE A 290 -0.42 -16.26 13.21
C ILE A 290 -0.41 -17.02 11.89
N PRO A 291 0.07 -18.28 11.85
CA PRO A 291 0.05 -19.07 10.62
C PRO A 291 -1.38 -19.24 10.08
N VAL A 292 -1.56 -18.98 8.78
CA VAL A 292 -2.82 -19.19 8.05
C VAL A 292 -2.67 -20.38 7.10
N CYS A 293 -1.55 -20.44 6.38
CA CYS A 293 -1.17 -21.58 5.55
C CYS A 293 0.35 -21.60 5.34
N ASP A 294 0.88 -22.75 4.91
CA ASP A 294 2.29 -22.93 4.55
C ASP A 294 2.48 -23.76 3.27
N GLY A 295 3.53 -23.45 2.50
CA GLY A 295 3.97 -24.21 1.33
C GLY A 295 2.85 -24.48 0.33
N GLU A 296 2.67 -25.75 -0.05
CA GLU A 296 1.60 -26.20 -0.95
C GLU A 296 0.19 -25.93 -0.37
N GLY A 297 0.04 -25.85 0.95
CA GLY A 297 -1.23 -25.53 1.61
C GLY A 297 -1.71 -24.10 1.35
N CYS A 298 -0.83 -23.21 0.89
CA CYS A 298 -1.21 -21.86 0.48
C CYS A 298 -1.68 -21.76 -0.97
N ALA A 299 -1.39 -22.76 -1.81
CA ALA A 299 -1.65 -22.66 -3.24
C ALA A 299 -3.15 -22.45 -3.52
N ASP A 300 -3.52 -21.25 -3.97
CA ASP A 300 -4.90 -20.84 -4.22
C ASP A 300 -5.84 -20.98 -2.99
N ALA A 301 -5.28 -20.92 -1.78
CA ALA A 301 -6.05 -21.02 -0.54
C ALA A 301 -7.01 -19.82 -0.35
N ASP A 302 -8.22 -20.09 0.14
CA ASP A 302 -9.19 -19.07 0.55
C ASP A 302 -8.75 -18.44 1.88
N LEU A 303 -7.99 -17.34 1.80
CA LEU A 303 -7.39 -16.72 2.97
C LEU A 303 -8.42 -16.04 3.86
N THR A 304 -9.54 -15.53 3.31
CA THR A 304 -10.64 -14.97 4.11
C THR A 304 -11.20 -16.03 5.05
N THR A 305 -11.47 -17.24 4.55
CA THR A 305 -11.99 -18.34 5.36
C THR A 305 -10.97 -18.77 6.41
N LEU A 306 -9.71 -18.98 6.01
CA LEU A 306 -8.66 -19.42 6.93
C LEU A 306 -8.36 -18.36 8.02
N ALA A 307 -8.40 -17.07 7.69
CA ALA A 307 -8.19 -16.00 8.67
C ALA A 307 -9.25 -16.02 9.77
N VAL A 308 -10.52 -16.26 9.43
CA VAL A 308 -11.60 -16.41 10.41
C VAL A 308 -11.38 -17.66 11.28
N GLU A 309 -11.00 -18.79 10.68
CA GLU A 309 -10.71 -20.02 11.42
C GLU A 309 -9.57 -19.84 12.43
N GLN A 310 -8.55 -19.05 12.08
CA GLN A 310 -7.42 -18.74 12.96
C GLN A 310 -7.68 -17.56 13.91
N SER A 311 -8.85 -16.91 13.82
CA SER A 311 -9.22 -15.73 14.60
C SER A 311 -8.25 -14.54 14.37
N ALA A 312 -7.87 -14.29 13.12
CA ALA A 312 -7.19 -13.06 12.75
C ALA A 312 -8.10 -11.84 12.99
N THR A 313 -7.48 -10.69 13.28
CA THR A 313 -8.18 -9.43 13.52
C THR A 313 -8.85 -8.93 12.24
N GLY A 314 -10.18 -8.80 12.27
CA GLY A 314 -10.95 -8.16 11.22
C GLY A 314 -10.96 -6.63 11.35
N TYR A 315 -10.75 -5.96 10.23
CA TYR A 315 -10.85 -4.52 10.03
C TYR A 315 -12.12 -4.21 9.25
N TYR A 316 -12.45 -2.93 9.09
CA TYR A 316 -13.67 -2.59 8.34
C TYR A 316 -13.50 -2.93 6.86
N ARG A 317 -12.55 -2.37 6.14
CA ARG A 317 -12.33 -2.73 4.74
C ARG A 317 -10.92 -2.37 4.33
N PRO A 318 -9.92 -3.22 4.60
CA PRO A 318 -8.53 -2.99 4.20
C PRO A 318 -8.43 -2.70 2.70
N GLU A 319 -7.85 -1.55 2.38
CA GLU A 319 -7.64 -1.04 1.04
C GLU A 319 -6.15 -1.09 0.69
N ASP A 320 -5.77 -0.12 -0.12
CA ASP A 320 -4.46 0.21 -0.55
C ASP A 320 -3.44 0.43 0.60
N ILE A 321 -2.19 0.02 0.36
CA ILE A 321 -1.12 -0.03 1.36
C ILE A 321 0.19 0.48 0.76
N ASP A 322 0.88 1.40 1.44
CA ASP A 322 2.23 1.79 1.06
C ASP A 322 3.23 1.71 2.22
N ILE A 323 4.49 1.53 1.86
CA ILE A 323 5.56 1.34 2.84
C ILE A 323 6.23 2.65 3.20
N ASP A 324 6.62 2.76 4.47
CA ASP A 324 7.50 3.83 4.90
C ASP A 324 8.93 3.52 4.42
N ARG A 325 9.32 4.19 3.33
CA ARG A 325 10.64 4.01 2.71
C ARG A 325 11.80 4.48 3.59
N ALA A 326 11.57 5.37 4.55
CA ALA A 326 12.61 5.76 5.52
C ALA A 326 12.83 4.63 6.55
N ALA A 327 11.75 4.02 7.05
CA ALA A 327 11.85 2.85 7.91
C ALA A 327 12.52 1.67 7.19
N GLU A 328 12.15 1.40 5.93
CA GLU A 328 12.78 0.35 5.12
C GLU A 328 14.28 0.60 4.93
N HIS A 329 14.67 1.85 4.67
CA HIS A 329 16.08 2.25 4.57
C HIS A 329 16.85 1.93 5.85
N ASP A 330 16.23 2.15 7.01
CA ASP A 330 16.81 1.83 8.32
C ASP A 330 16.68 0.34 8.70
N GLY A 331 16.23 -0.51 7.76
CA GLY A 331 16.10 -1.95 7.93
C GLY A 331 14.92 -2.38 8.79
N ARG A 332 13.92 -1.51 8.95
CA ARG A 332 12.68 -1.75 9.71
C ARG A 332 11.50 -1.96 8.80
N VAL A 333 10.51 -2.68 9.30
CA VAL A 333 9.21 -2.82 8.65
C VAL A 333 8.24 -1.82 9.28
N ARG A 334 7.71 -0.93 8.44
CA ARG A 334 6.60 -0.03 8.74
C ARG A 334 5.86 0.24 7.44
N PHE A 335 4.56 0.01 7.45
CA PHE A 335 3.67 0.32 6.34
C PHE A 335 2.36 0.86 6.89
N CYS A 336 1.58 1.54 6.06
CA CYS A 336 0.23 1.94 6.44
C CYS A 336 -0.73 1.60 5.32
N GLY A 337 -1.91 1.12 5.72
CA GLY A 337 -3.04 0.88 4.84
C GLY A 337 -4.20 1.77 5.24
N ASN A 338 -5.09 2.02 4.29
CA ASN A 338 -6.38 2.60 4.61
C ASN A 338 -7.40 1.50 4.86
N ASP A 339 -8.35 1.77 5.74
CA ASP A 339 -9.58 1.01 5.86
C ASP A 339 -10.74 1.93 5.45
N THR A 340 -11.33 1.71 4.29
CA THR A 340 -12.44 2.55 3.80
C THR A 340 -13.66 2.41 4.69
N GLY A 341 -14.34 3.53 4.95
CA GLY A 341 -15.59 3.53 5.70
C GLY A 341 -16.87 3.35 4.85
N ASN A 342 -17.99 3.76 5.42
CA ASN A 342 -19.32 3.83 4.80
C ASN A 342 -20.01 5.14 5.16
N GLU A 343 -19.57 6.23 4.51
CA GLU A 343 -20.04 7.57 4.79
C GLU A 343 -21.57 7.71 4.69
N ASP A 344 -22.16 7.27 3.57
CA ASP A 344 -23.57 7.46 3.27
C ASP A 344 -24.50 6.66 4.20
N GLY A 345 -24.05 5.50 4.67
CA GLY A 345 -24.89 4.55 5.41
C GLY A 345 -24.83 4.73 6.93
N ASP A 346 -23.65 4.96 7.50
CA ASP A 346 -23.45 4.90 8.95
C ASP A 346 -22.50 5.97 9.51
N GLN A 347 -22.01 6.90 8.67
CA GLN A 347 -21.04 7.94 9.06
C GLN A 347 -19.74 7.39 9.65
N TYR A 348 -19.41 6.13 9.38
CA TYR A 348 -18.06 5.65 9.58
C TYR A 348 -17.21 6.10 8.40
N TYR A 349 -16.31 7.05 8.61
CA TYR A 349 -15.55 7.69 7.53
C TYR A 349 -14.28 6.92 7.13
N GLY A 350 -13.99 5.79 7.78
CA GLY A 350 -12.76 5.02 7.57
C GLY A 350 -11.59 5.53 8.40
N GLU A 351 -10.41 4.96 8.17
CA GLU A 351 -9.19 5.27 8.91
C GLU A 351 -7.92 4.87 8.15
N THR A 352 -6.78 5.40 8.57
CA THR A 352 -5.45 4.96 8.12
C THR A 352 -4.74 4.32 9.31
N ILE A 353 -4.33 3.07 9.17
CA ILE A 353 -3.62 2.31 10.19
C ILE A 353 -2.20 2.04 9.74
N CYS A 354 -1.25 2.25 10.63
CA CYS A 354 0.15 1.91 10.43
C CYS A 354 0.54 0.69 11.25
N ILE A 355 1.17 -0.28 10.59
CA ILE A 355 1.69 -1.50 11.21
C ILE A 355 3.21 -1.47 11.18
N THR A 356 3.82 -1.74 12.33
CA THR A 356 5.27 -2.02 12.42
C THR A 356 5.50 -3.51 12.67
N ASP A 357 6.60 -4.06 12.16
CA ASP A 357 6.94 -5.49 12.30
C ASP A 357 8.44 -5.70 12.56
N GLY A 358 9.00 -4.90 13.48
CA GLY A 358 10.40 -4.97 13.87
C GLY A 358 11.39 -4.69 12.73
N THR A 359 12.50 -5.42 12.70
CA THR A 359 13.46 -5.37 11.58
C THR A 359 13.02 -6.28 10.44
N LEU A 360 13.47 -6.00 9.20
CA LEU A 360 13.16 -6.85 8.05
C LEU A 360 13.61 -8.32 8.28
N GLY A 361 14.71 -8.53 8.99
CA GLY A 361 15.16 -9.88 9.36
C GLY A 361 14.19 -10.59 10.30
N GLN A 362 13.70 -9.91 11.34
CA GLN A 362 12.71 -10.47 12.27
C GLN A 362 11.37 -10.71 11.57
N ALA A 363 10.93 -9.80 10.71
CA ALA A 363 9.74 -9.99 9.89
C ALA A 363 9.87 -11.24 9.01
N THR A 364 11.02 -11.41 8.34
CA THR A 364 11.29 -12.59 7.49
C THR A 364 11.32 -13.89 8.29
N ALA A 365 11.82 -13.87 9.53
CA ALA A 365 11.81 -15.05 10.41
C ALA A 365 10.46 -15.26 11.12
N ASN A 366 9.50 -14.36 10.94
CA ASN A 366 8.25 -14.26 11.69
C ASN A 366 8.45 -14.22 13.23
N GLU A 367 9.49 -13.51 13.69
CA GLU A 367 9.87 -13.37 15.11
C GLU A 367 9.57 -11.99 15.70
N ALA A 368 9.05 -11.07 14.89
CA ALA A 368 8.68 -9.73 15.34
C ALA A 368 7.34 -9.74 16.10
N ILE A 369 7.19 -8.78 17.01
CA ILE A 369 5.91 -8.45 17.64
C ILE A 369 5.33 -7.27 16.84
N PRO A 370 4.30 -7.47 16.02
CA PRO A 370 3.69 -6.37 15.29
C PRO A 370 2.96 -5.41 16.23
N GLU A 371 2.89 -4.16 15.83
CA GLU A 371 2.07 -3.13 16.48
C GLU A 371 1.26 -2.38 15.41
N ALA A 372 -0.06 -2.33 15.57
CA ALA A 372 -0.97 -1.54 14.76
C ALA A 372 -1.37 -0.25 15.49
N GLN A 373 -1.26 0.90 14.82
CA GLN A 373 -1.58 2.21 15.37
C GLN A 373 -2.37 3.03 14.37
N LEU A 374 -3.37 3.78 14.85
CA LEU A 374 -4.01 4.80 14.02
C LEU A 374 -3.03 5.91 13.67
N LEU A 375 -2.93 6.20 12.37
CA LEU A 375 -2.26 7.41 11.88
C LEU A 375 -3.26 8.54 11.70
N VAL A 376 -4.37 8.26 11.01
CA VAL A 376 -5.43 9.22 10.73
C VAL A 376 -6.78 8.54 10.94
N VAL A 377 -7.69 9.23 11.61
CA VAL A 377 -9.09 8.81 11.71
C VAL A 377 -9.88 9.62 10.70
N GLY A 378 -10.70 8.94 9.91
CA GLY A 378 -11.57 9.57 8.93
C GLY A 378 -12.55 10.54 9.57
N ASN A 379 -12.97 11.51 8.79
CA ASN A 379 -13.94 12.53 9.15
C ASN A 379 -14.63 13.04 7.87
N PRO A 380 -15.64 13.91 7.93
CA PRO A 380 -16.30 14.41 6.73
C PRO A 380 -15.39 15.10 5.71
N GLU A 381 -14.19 15.55 6.11
CA GLU A 381 -13.20 16.14 5.21
C GLU A 381 -12.16 15.13 4.68
N LEU A 382 -12.12 13.92 5.24
CA LEU A 382 -11.30 12.79 4.83
C LEU A 382 -12.12 11.52 5.03
N ALA A 383 -13.07 11.32 4.12
CA ALA A 383 -14.01 10.21 4.14
C ALA A 383 -13.61 9.16 3.11
N MET A 384 -13.83 7.90 3.46
CA MET A 384 -13.58 6.74 2.60
C MET A 384 -12.16 6.76 2.00
N PRO A 385 -11.12 6.86 2.85
CA PRO A 385 -9.76 6.84 2.36
C PRO A 385 -9.47 5.47 1.72
N ASP A 386 -8.92 5.51 0.52
CA ASP A 386 -8.70 4.33 -0.32
C ASP A 386 -7.21 4.22 -0.64
N ASN A 387 -6.73 4.91 -1.68
CA ASN A 387 -5.30 4.90 -1.98
C ASN A 387 -4.45 5.63 -0.93
N ILE A 388 -3.26 5.09 -0.67
CA ILE A 388 -2.24 5.73 0.15
C ILE A 388 -0.88 5.68 -0.55
N ALA A 389 -0.13 6.78 -0.45
CA ALA A 389 1.23 6.85 -0.95
C ALA A 389 2.12 7.67 -0.01
N TYR A 390 3.30 7.14 0.26
CA TYR A 390 4.39 7.88 0.89
C TYR A 390 5.09 8.76 -0.14
N GLN A 391 5.47 9.96 0.29
CA GLN A 391 6.33 10.81 -0.54
C GLN A 391 7.66 10.07 -0.82
N PRO A 392 8.10 9.98 -2.08
CA PRO A 392 9.34 9.29 -2.42
C PRO A 392 10.54 9.80 -1.61
N HIS A 393 11.38 8.86 -1.15
CA HIS A 393 12.57 9.11 -0.34
C HIS A 393 12.32 9.71 1.06
N ARG A 394 11.08 9.62 1.55
CA ARG A 394 10.71 10.05 2.90
C ARG A 394 9.93 8.97 3.63
N GLY A 395 9.67 9.24 4.90
CA GLY A 395 8.87 8.45 5.82
C GLY A 395 8.19 9.35 6.83
N ASN A 396 7.36 8.77 7.69
CA ASN A 396 6.62 9.48 8.74
C ASN A 396 7.11 9.15 10.14
#